data_AF-A0A3D1I0V7-F1
#
_entry.id   AF-A0A3D1I0V7-F1
#
_cell.length_a   1.000
_cell.length_b   1.000
_cell.length_c   1.000
_cell.angle_alpha   90.00
_cell.angle_beta   90.00
_cell.angle_gamma   90.00
#
_symmetry.space_group_name_H-M   'P 1'
#
loop_
_entity.id
_entity.type
_entity.pdbx_description
1 polymer ?
#
loop_
_entity_poly.entity_id
_entity_poly.type
_entity_poly.pdbx_seq_one_letter_code
_entity_poly.pdbx_strand_id
1 'polypeptide(L)'
;MYFKNQLRPIIQWYKFCKVNRFTVLNERMMSMSDYTTVYFTWIKRGFNIPSTLIEFSLFGNEISIKFYGVIIAFGFILAALFGGRMAYKWRISLDKMLDVLIYGTLAGIIGARAYYVIFQWDYYKLHPAEIPQIWQGGLAIYGGIIAGLLAALIVCKVRKINVLNLLDMGGISLLIGQGIGRWGNFMNQEAFGTNTDAPWGMWSKKIAATIIQDSRLLAEKGITMDPNKPVHPTFLYESLWCLIGFVILYFIYKKCRKFSGQLFLGYGAWYGLGRMIIEGFRTDSLYIGNTTIRVSQVVSGVLMLVSLVLFIVFTVKYTKHPKPIDGVDYFPADAVKTKKERLEDEAAAAAAEQAKVEEASAEEPDDGTKTE
;
A
#
# COMPACT_ATOMS: atom_id res chain seq x y z
N MET A 1 -19.95 50.22 -40.64
CA MET A 1 -19.63 49.04 -41.49
C MET A 1 -18.13 48.70 -41.47
N TYR A 2 -17.44 48.81 -40.32
CA TYR A 2 -15.98 48.59 -40.22
C TYR A 2 -15.57 47.54 -39.17
N PHE A 3 -16.48 47.08 -38.31
CA PHE A 3 -16.19 46.09 -37.25
C PHE A 3 -16.48 44.63 -37.63
N LYS A 4 -17.20 44.37 -38.73
CA LYS A 4 -17.63 43.00 -39.11
C LYS A 4 -16.59 42.22 -39.93
N ASN A 5 -15.58 42.88 -40.50
CA ASN A 5 -14.59 42.24 -41.39
C ASN A 5 -13.28 41.82 -40.69
N GLN A 6 -13.04 42.25 -39.45
CA GLN A 6 -11.83 41.91 -38.68
C GLN A 6 -11.95 40.61 -37.86
N LEU A 7 -13.18 40.12 -37.63
CA LEU A 7 -13.43 38.92 -36.80
C LEU A 7 -13.54 37.60 -37.58
N ARG A 8 -13.69 37.65 -38.92
CA ARG A 8 -13.76 36.45 -39.76
C ARG A 8 -12.51 35.55 -39.70
N PRO A 9 -11.26 36.07 -39.72
CA PRO A 9 -10.06 35.24 -39.65
C PRO A 9 -9.93 34.55 -38.28
N ILE A 10 -10.30 35.25 -37.20
CA ILE A 10 -10.21 34.72 -35.82
C ILE A 10 -11.23 33.60 -35.59
N ILE A 11 -12.44 33.73 -36.11
CA ILE A 11 -13.49 32.69 -36.00
C ILE A 11 -13.15 31.49 -36.90
N GLN A 12 -12.56 31.69 -38.08
CA GLN A 12 -12.06 30.59 -38.92
C GLN A 12 -10.85 29.89 -38.28
N TRP A 13 -9.94 30.62 -37.65
CA TRP A 13 -8.79 30.07 -36.93
C TRP A 13 -9.21 29.32 -35.67
N TYR A 14 -10.22 29.82 -34.94
CA TYR A 14 -10.80 29.15 -33.79
C TYR A 14 -11.56 27.87 -34.19
N LYS A 15 -12.30 27.88 -35.31
CA LYS A 15 -12.93 26.67 -35.86
C LYS A 15 -11.91 25.67 -36.40
N PHE A 16 -10.83 26.12 -37.05
CA PHE A 16 -9.73 25.27 -37.52
C PHE A 16 -8.94 24.65 -36.35
N CYS A 17 -8.65 25.43 -35.30
CA CYS A 17 -8.03 24.91 -34.07
C CYS A 17 -8.96 23.96 -33.31
N LYS A 18 -10.27 24.21 -33.26
CA LYS A 18 -11.20 23.34 -32.51
C LYS A 18 -11.48 22.01 -33.22
N VAL A 19 -11.48 22.01 -34.56
CA VAL A 19 -11.69 20.80 -35.37
C VAL A 19 -10.39 19.99 -35.50
N ASN A 20 -9.24 20.61 -35.78
CA ASN A 20 -8.00 19.84 -35.96
C ASN A 20 -7.30 19.48 -34.64
N ARG A 21 -7.43 20.27 -33.57
CA ARG A 21 -6.76 19.95 -32.30
C ARG A 21 -7.48 18.84 -31.53
N PHE A 22 -8.81 18.74 -31.60
CA PHE A 22 -9.55 17.62 -30.98
C PHE A 22 -9.44 16.33 -31.78
N THR A 23 -9.46 16.38 -33.11
CA THR A 23 -9.36 15.16 -33.93
C THR A 23 -7.94 14.61 -33.96
N VAL A 24 -6.90 15.47 -34.02
CA VAL A 24 -5.49 15.03 -33.96
C VAL A 24 -5.06 14.66 -32.53
N LEU A 25 -5.60 15.29 -31.47
CA LEU A 25 -5.40 14.80 -30.10
C LEU A 25 -6.11 13.46 -29.88
N ASN A 26 -7.34 13.26 -30.41
CA ASN A 26 -7.99 11.96 -30.31
C ASN A 26 -7.28 10.88 -31.12
N GLU A 27 -6.80 11.18 -32.34
CA GLU A 27 -6.10 10.19 -33.17
C GLU A 27 -4.69 9.88 -32.64
N ARG A 28 -3.97 10.85 -32.04
CA ARG A 28 -2.70 10.59 -31.33
C ARG A 28 -2.87 10.03 -29.92
N MET A 29 -4.00 10.26 -29.23
CA MET A 29 -4.33 9.57 -27.99
C MET A 29 -4.83 8.13 -28.23
N MET A 30 -5.40 7.84 -29.41
CA MET A 30 -5.89 6.51 -29.78
C MET A 30 -4.83 5.65 -30.50
N SER A 31 -3.82 6.26 -31.11
CA SER A 31 -2.71 5.55 -31.74
C SER A 31 -1.59 5.29 -30.72
N MET A 32 -1.50 4.03 -30.25
CA MET A 32 -0.50 3.45 -29.32
C MET A 32 -0.94 3.26 -27.87
N SER A 33 -2.18 2.83 -27.61
CA SER A 33 -2.44 2.15 -26.34
C SER A 33 -1.88 0.72 -26.41
N ASP A 34 -0.86 0.44 -25.61
CA ASP A 34 -0.30 -0.89 -25.40
C ASP A 34 -1.34 -1.77 -24.65
N TYR A 35 -2.38 -2.19 -25.37
CA TYR A 35 -3.43 -3.06 -24.86
C TYR A 35 -3.20 -4.51 -25.31
N THR A 36 -3.46 -5.45 -24.41
CA THR A 36 -3.51 -6.87 -24.77
C THR A 36 -4.89 -7.41 -24.50
N THR A 37 -5.40 -8.22 -25.43
CA THR A 37 -6.66 -8.94 -25.20
C THR A 37 -6.41 -10.16 -24.32
N VAL A 38 -7.09 -10.19 -23.16
CA VAL A 38 -7.08 -11.30 -22.22
C VAL A 38 -8.37 -12.09 -22.35
N TYR A 39 -8.25 -13.42 -22.35
CA TYR A 39 -9.35 -14.37 -22.45
C TYR A 39 -9.43 -15.21 -21.18
N PHE A 40 -10.65 -15.57 -20.79
CA PHE A 40 -10.89 -16.54 -19.73
C PHE A 40 -11.68 -17.71 -20.30
N THR A 41 -11.34 -18.93 -19.93
CA THR A 41 -11.88 -20.16 -20.56
C THR A 41 -13.43 -20.23 -20.52
N TRP A 42 -14.05 -19.81 -19.42
CA TRP A 42 -15.51 -19.73 -19.25
C TRP A 42 -16.20 -18.54 -19.93
N ILE A 43 -15.46 -17.51 -20.35
CA ILE A 43 -16.01 -16.30 -20.95
C ILE A 43 -15.61 -16.25 -22.42
N LYS A 44 -16.58 -16.38 -23.33
CA LYS A 44 -16.37 -16.33 -24.79
C LYS A 44 -15.97 -14.94 -25.33
N ARG A 45 -15.66 -13.99 -24.45
CA ARG A 45 -15.34 -12.59 -24.78
C ARG A 45 -13.92 -12.27 -24.33
N GLY A 46 -13.14 -11.68 -25.23
CA GLY A 46 -11.85 -11.09 -24.88
C GLY A 46 -12.01 -9.71 -24.24
N PHE A 47 -11.15 -9.40 -23.28
CA PHE A 47 -11.09 -8.12 -22.59
C PHE A 47 -9.82 -7.38 -23.01
N ASN A 48 -9.94 -6.18 -23.55
CA ASN A 48 -8.78 -5.35 -23.90
C ASN A 48 -8.25 -4.67 -22.64
N ILE A 49 -7.07 -5.10 -22.19
CA ILE A 49 -6.45 -4.65 -20.95
C ILE A 49 -5.25 -3.75 -21.27
N PRO A 50 -5.30 -2.45 -20.96
CA PRO A 50 -4.18 -1.52 -21.16
C PRO A 50 -3.13 -1.66 -20.04
N SER A 51 -1.84 -1.76 -20.40
CA SER A 51 -0.74 -1.72 -19.40
C SER A 51 -0.49 -0.30 -18.89
N THR A 52 -0.64 0.68 -19.79
CA THR A 52 -0.44 2.10 -19.53
C THR A 52 -1.77 2.83 -19.32
N LEU A 53 -1.83 3.69 -18.31
CA LEU A 53 -2.98 4.56 -18.06
C LEU A 53 -2.93 5.82 -18.94
N ILE A 54 -1.80 6.53 -18.93
CA ILE A 54 -1.62 7.76 -19.71
C ILE A 54 -0.15 7.94 -20.07
N GLU A 55 0.09 8.47 -21.26
CA GLU A 55 1.41 8.88 -21.75
C GLU A 55 1.36 10.34 -22.16
N PHE A 56 2.36 11.11 -21.76
CA PHE A 56 2.48 12.51 -22.12
C PHE A 56 3.94 12.94 -22.13
N SER A 57 4.26 13.92 -22.98
CA SER A 57 5.58 14.53 -23.01
C SER A 57 5.60 15.77 -22.12
N LEU A 58 6.57 15.85 -21.21
CA LEU A 58 6.80 16.99 -20.33
C LEU A 58 8.27 17.42 -20.42
N PHE A 59 8.52 18.67 -20.85
CA PHE A 59 9.87 19.22 -21.04
C PHE A 59 10.79 18.37 -21.94
N GLY A 60 10.22 17.73 -22.97
CA GLY A 60 10.97 16.85 -23.87
C GLY A 60 11.19 15.42 -23.36
N ASN A 61 10.73 15.10 -22.15
CA ASN A 61 10.77 13.74 -21.60
C ASN A 61 9.40 13.06 -21.78
N GLU A 62 9.41 11.81 -22.27
CA GLU A 62 8.20 10.99 -22.35
C GLU A 62 7.92 10.36 -20.98
N ILE A 63 6.78 10.71 -20.38
CA ILE A 63 6.33 10.20 -19.09
C ILE A 63 5.15 9.26 -19.33
N SER A 64 5.29 8.03 -18.85
CA SER A 64 4.26 6.98 -18.96
C SER A 64 3.82 6.55 -17.56
N ILE A 65 2.54 6.77 -17.23
CA ILE A 65 1.94 6.34 -15.97
C ILE A 65 1.31 4.97 -16.18
N LYS A 66 1.84 3.94 -15.51
CA LYS A 66 1.34 2.56 -15.61
C LYS A 66 0.16 2.30 -14.67
N PHE A 67 -0.81 1.50 -15.13
CA PHE A 67 -1.94 1.08 -14.29
C PHE A 67 -1.49 0.37 -13.02
N TYR A 68 -0.41 -0.39 -13.10
CA TYR A 68 0.21 -1.09 -11.97
C TYR A 68 0.46 -0.15 -10.77
N GLY A 69 1.11 0.99 -11.01
CA GLY A 69 1.42 1.96 -9.96
C GLY A 69 0.17 2.62 -9.39
N VAL A 70 -0.82 2.93 -10.24
CA VAL A 70 -2.08 3.56 -9.83
C VAL A 70 -2.90 2.61 -8.95
N ILE A 71 -2.99 1.34 -9.31
CA ILE A 71 -3.69 0.31 -8.52
C ILE A 71 -3.02 0.12 -7.16
N ILE A 72 -1.69 0.08 -7.11
CA ILE A 72 -0.95 -0.03 -5.84
C ILE A 72 -1.19 1.20 -4.96
N ALA A 73 -1.10 2.41 -5.54
CA ALA A 73 -1.36 3.65 -4.80
C ALA A 73 -2.79 3.68 -4.25
N PHE A 74 -3.77 3.26 -5.05
CA PHE A 74 -5.16 3.15 -4.64
C PHE A 74 -5.34 2.14 -3.49
N GLY A 75 -4.74 0.95 -3.61
CA GLY A 75 -4.77 -0.07 -2.55
C GLY A 75 -4.12 0.40 -1.25
N PHE A 76 -2.99 1.10 -1.36
CA PHE A 76 -2.30 1.71 -0.22
C PHE A 76 -3.16 2.77 0.47
N ILE A 77 -3.79 3.67 -0.29
CA ILE A 77 -4.67 4.71 0.27
C ILE A 77 -5.84 4.05 1.01
N LEU A 78 -6.48 3.04 0.43
CA LEU A 78 -7.58 2.34 1.10
C LEU A 78 -7.13 1.61 2.37
N ALA A 79 -5.96 0.97 2.34
CA ALA A 79 -5.36 0.36 3.52
C ALA A 79 -5.07 1.40 4.62
N ALA A 80 -4.51 2.55 4.26
CA ALA A 80 -4.21 3.64 5.19
C ALA A 80 -5.49 4.27 5.78
N LEU A 81 -6.53 4.48 4.97
CA LEU A 81 -7.83 4.99 5.43
C LEU A 81 -8.51 4.00 6.38
N PHE A 82 -8.45 2.71 6.07
CA PHE A 82 -8.99 1.67 6.95
C PHE A 82 -8.23 1.60 8.28
N GLY A 83 -6.89 1.59 8.24
CA GLY A 83 -6.04 1.63 9.42
C GLY A 83 -6.24 2.89 10.26
N GLY A 84 -6.39 4.06 9.62
CA GLY A 84 -6.71 5.33 10.29
C GLY A 84 -8.08 5.30 10.97
N ARG A 85 -9.09 4.67 10.34
CA ARG A 85 -10.40 4.47 10.97
C ARG A 85 -10.32 3.52 12.19
N MET A 86 -9.46 2.51 12.16
CA MET A 86 -9.20 1.66 13.32
C MET A 86 -8.48 2.44 14.42
N ALA A 87 -7.44 3.20 14.09
CA ALA A 87 -6.68 4.02 15.02
C ALA A 87 -7.60 5.04 15.73
N TYR A 88 -8.47 5.72 14.98
CA TYR A 88 -9.48 6.62 15.53
C TYR A 88 -10.39 5.92 16.55
N LYS A 89 -10.90 4.72 16.21
CA LYS A 89 -11.75 3.92 17.12
C LYS A 89 -11.00 3.42 18.35
N TRP A 90 -9.70 3.17 18.22
CA TRP A 90 -8.84 2.74 19.32
C TRP A 90 -8.23 3.92 20.09
N ARG A 91 -8.61 5.15 19.74
CA ARG A 91 -8.11 6.40 20.34
C ARG A 91 -6.59 6.53 20.25
N ILE A 92 -5.99 5.95 19.21
CA ILE A 92 -4.57 6.14 18.89
C ILE A 92 -4.45 7.46 18.12
N SER A 93 -3.47 8.29 18.48
CA SER A 93 -3.24 9.56 17.81
C SER A 93 -2.98 9.37 16.31
N LEU A 94 -3.80 10.00 15.47
CA LEU A 94 -3.67 9.96 14.02
C LEU A 94 -2.38 10.63 13.55
N ASP A 95 -1.94 11.69 14.24
CA ASP A 95 -0.67 12.37 13.99
C ASP A 95 0.51 11.39 14.13
N LYS A 96 0.60 10.69 15.28
CA LYS A 96 1.62 9.67 15.50
C LYS A 96 1.56 8.54 14.47
N MET A 97 0.37 8.17 14.03
CA MET A 97 0.17 7.13 13.00
C MET A 97 0.63 7.60 11.62
N LEU A 98 0.42 8.87 11.28
CA LEU A 98 0.93 9.47 10.05
C LEU A 98 2.46 9.48 10.05
N ASP A 99 3.11 9.75 11.19
CA ASP A 99 4.56 9.62 11.28
C ASP A 99 5.02 8.20 10.97
N VAL A 100 4.42 7.19 11.61
CA VAL A 100 4.73 5.78 11.32
C VAL A 100 4.58 5.48 9.83
N LEU A 101 3.49 5.96 9.21
CA LEU A 101 3.21 5.74 7.79
C LEU A 101 4.25 6.42 6.89
N ILE A 102 4.59 7.68 7.16
CA ILE A 102 5.54 8.47 6.37
C ILE A 102 6.95 7.89 6.49
N TYR A 103 7.47 7.76 7.71
CA TYR A 103 8.81 7.22 7.93
C TYR A 103 8.92 5.77 7.46
N GLY A 104 7.89 4.94 7.70
CA GLY A 104 7.84 3.56 7.23
C GLY A 104 7.85 3.46 5.71
N THR A 105 7.08 4.30 5.01
CA THR A 105 7.01 4.30 3.54
C THR A 105 8.33 4.79 2.93
N LEU A 106 8.89 5.90 3.43
CA LEU A 106 10.16 6.43 2.94
C LEU A 106 11.32 5.46 3.17
N ALA A 107 11.43 4.91 4.39
CA ALA A 107 12.43 3.89 4.68
C ALA A 107 12.22 2.62 3.84
N GLY A 108 10.97 2.24 3.57
CA GLY A 108 10.64 1.12 2.69
C GLY A 108 11.12 1.34 1.26
N ILE A 109 10.90 2.53 0.68
CA ILE A 109 11.39 2.85 -0.67
C ILE A 109 12.92 2.83 -0.71
N ILE A 110 13.57 3.47 0.26
CA ILE A 110 15.03 3.51 0.37
C ILE A 110 15.59 2.09 0.55
N GLY A 111 15.02 1.30 1.44
CA GLY A 111 15.44 -0.07 1.71
C GLY A 111 15.23 -1.00 0.51
N ALA A 112 14.12 -0.84 -0.22
CA ALA A 112 13.86 -1.60 -1.43
C ALA A 112 14.92 -1.34 -2.50
N ARG A 113 15.35 -0.07 -2.65
CA ARG A 113 16.42 0.30 -3.58
C ARG A 113 17.78 -0.18 -3.09
N ALA A 114 18.12 0.06 -1.83
CA ALA A 114 19.40 -0.35 -1.25
C ALA A 114 19.60 -1.86 -1.36
N TYR A 115 18.57 -2.64 -1.04
CA TYR A 115 18.61 -4.10 -1.18
C TYR A 115 18.83 -4.51 -2.63
N TYR A 116 18.12 -3.94 -3.60
CA TYR A 116 18.34 -4.24 -5.01
C TYR A 116 19.79 -3.95 -5.45
N VAL A 117 20.31 -2.78 -5.07
CA VAL A 117 21.68 -2.35 -5.40
C VAL A 117 22.73 -3.28 -4.79
N ILE A 118 22.55 -3.71 -3.54
CA ILE A 118 23.45 -4.66 -2.87
C ILE A 118 23.53 -6.00 -3.63
N PHE A 119 22.39 -6.52 -4.09
CA PHE A 119 22.35 -7.77 -4.86
C PHE A 119 22.82 -7.63 -6.31
N GLN A 120 22.91 -6.39 -6.82
CA GLN A 120 23.40 -6.06 -8.16
C GLN A 120 24.71 -5.23 -8.08
N TRP A 121 25.52 -5.45 -7.03
CA TRP A 121 26.66 -4.59 -6.73
C TRP A 121 27.71 -4.54 -7.85
N ASP A 122 27.90 -5.65 -8.58
CA ASP A 122 28.85 -5.70 -9.69
C ASP A 122 28.52 -4.71 -10.81
N TYR A 123 27.24 -4.40 -11.01
CA TYR A 123 26.79 -3.37 -11.94
C TYR A 123 26.94 -1.97 -11.34
N TYR A 124 26.45 -1.77 -10.11
CA TYR A 124 26.37 -0.44 -9.50
C TYR A 124 27.71 0.12 -9.03
N LYS A 125 28.71 -0.72 -8.76
CA LYS A 125 30.08 -0.25 -8.47
C LYS A 125 30.70 0.51 -9.65
N LEU A 126 30.24 0.21 -10.88
CA LEU A 126 30.64 0.90 -12.11
C LEU A 126 29.72 2.08 -12.45
N HIS A 127 28.50 2.11 -11.91
CA HIS A 127 27.45 3.09 -12.21
C HIS A 127 26.87 3.75 -10.94
N PRO A 128 27.70 4.39 -10.09
CA PRO A 128 27.25 4.91 -8.79
C PRO A 128 26.17 5.99 -8.93
N ALA A 129 26.17 6.76 -10.02
CA ALA A 129 25.16 7.79 -10.30
C ALA A 129 23.75 7.22 -10.54
N GLU A 130 23.64 5.91 -10.82
CA GLU A 130 22.36 5.24 -11.05
C GLU A 130 21.73 4.70 -9.75
N ILE A 131 22.49 4.62 -8.65
CA ILE A 131 22.01 4.13 -7.35
C ILE A 131 20.73 4.84 -6.87
N PRO A 132 20.60 6.19 -6.90
CA PRO A 132 19.38 6.85 -6.46
C PRO A 132 18.24 6.84 -7.50
N GLN A 133 18.48 6.38 -8.73
CA GLN A 133 17.53 6.49 -9.84
C GLN A 133 16.44 5.42 -9.79
N ILE A 134 15.50 5.56 -8.85
CA ILE A 134 14.39 4.62 -8.65
C ILE A 134 13.40 4.59 -9.83
N TRP A 135 13.39 5.62 -10.68
CA TRP A 135 12.56 5.68 -11.89
C TRP A 135 13.04 4.73 -13.00
N GLN A 136 14.29 4.23 -12.92
CA GLN A 136 14.79 3.17 -13.80
C GLN A 136 14.32 1.76 -13.36
N GLY A 137 13.48 1.67 -12.33
CA GLY A 137 13.08 0.41 -11.71
C GLY A 137 14.10 -0.11 -10.70
N GLY A 138 14.12 -1.42 -10.47
CA GLY A 138 15.06 -2.04 -9.53
C GLY A 138 14.75 -1.76 -8.06
N LEU A 139 13.58 -2.23 -7.61
CA LEU A 139 13.15 -2.19 -6.22
C LEU A 139 12.89 -3.62 -5.74
N ALA A 140 13.60 -4.04 -4.69
CA ALA A 140 13.45 -5.37 -4.11
C ALA A 140 12.49 -5.34 -2.91
N ILE A 141 11.39 -6.10 -2.99
CA ILE A 141 10.34 -6.10 -1.96
C ILE A 141 10.83 -6.46 -0.56
N TYR A 142 11.79 -7.39 -0.44
CA TYR A 142 12.37 -7.77 0.85
C TYR A 142 13.05 -6.58 1.54
N GLY A 143 13.82 -5.78 0.81
CA GLY A 143 14.43 -4.57 1.33
C GLY A 143 13.40 -3.57 1.84
N GLY A 144 12.29 -3.41 1.10
CA GLY A 144 11.22 -2.51 1.50
C GLY A 144 10.47 -2.95 2.74
N ILE A 145 10.18 -4.25 2.86
CA ILE A 145 9.53 -4.81 4.06
C ILE A 145 10.44 -4.67 5.29
N ILE A 146 11.73 -5.01 5.16
CA ILE A 146 12.68 -4.98 6.28
C ILE A 146 12.87 -3.54 6.78
N ALA A 147 13.22 -2.61 5.87
CA ALA A 147 13.49 -1.23 6.25
C ALA A 147 12.22 -0.49 6.71
N GLY A 148 11.10 -0.71 6.03
CA GLY A 148 9.82 -0.11 6.40
C GLY A 148 9.32 -0.59 7.77
N LEU A 149 9.41 -1.90 8.06
CA LEU A 149 9.04 -2.43 9.37
C LEU A 149 9.99 -1.93 10.46
N LEU A 150 11.31 -1.91 10.22
CA LEU A 150 12.28 -1.41 11.18
C LEU A 150 12.00 0.07 11.53
N ALA A 151 11.78 0.92 10.52
CA ALA A 151 11.42 2.32 10.74
C ALA A 151 10.11 2.46 11.51
N ALA A 152 9.07 1.69 11.16
CA ALA A 152 7.80 1.70 11.88
C ALA A 152 7.97 1.32 13.37
N LEU A 153 8.79 0.31 13.67
CA LEU A 153 9.10 -0.11 15.04
C LEU A 153 9.86 0.97 15.82
N ILE A 154 10.85 1.61 15.19
CA ILE A 154 11.61 2.72 15.79
C ILE A 154 10.67 3.88 16.10
N VAL A 155 9.83 4.30 15.14
CA VAL A 155 8.88 5.40 15.34
C VAL A 155 7.86 5.06 16.42
N CYS A 156 7.36 3.83 16.48
CA CYS A 156 6.50 3.40 17.59
C CYS A 156 7.17 3.58 18.94
N LYS A 157 8.44 3.18 19.05
CA LYS A 157 9.21 3.32 20.30
C LYS A 157 9.40 4.79 20.69
N VAL A 158 9.77 5.63 19.73
CA VAL A 158 9.98 7.08 19.94
C VAL A 158 8.67 7.79 20.30
N ARG A 159 7.59 7.48 19.58
CA ARG A 159 6.26 8.11 19.75
C ARG A 159 5.39 7.43 20.80
N LYS A 160 5.95 6.43 21.51
CA LYS A 160 5.30 5.66 22.58
C LYS A 160 3.98 5.02 22.14
N ILE A 161 3.95 4.48 20.91
CA ILE A 161 2.80 3.74 20.38
C ILE A 161 2.98 2.25 20.70
N ASN A 162 1.91 1.58 21.12
CA ASN A 162 1.93 0.14 21.29
C ASN A 162 2.14 -0.57 19.93
N VAL A 163 3.31 -1.18 19.76
CA VAL A 163 3.71 -1.89 18.54
C VAL A 163 2.72 -3.01 18.18
N LEU A 164 2.20 -3.76 19.15
CA LEU A 164 1.30 -4.88 18.86
C LEU A 164 -0.06 -4.40 18.33
N ASN A 165 -0.55 -3.24 18.81
CA ASN A 165 -1.74 -2.62 18.23
C ASN A 165 -1.47 -2.11 16.81
N LEU A 166 -0.29 -1.53 16.56
CA LEU A 166 0.09 -1.15 15.19
C LEU A 166 0.12 -2.38 14.28
N LEU A 167 0.76 -3.47 14.71
CA LEU A 167 0.83 -4.71 13.94
C LEU A 167 -0.55 -5.31 13.70
N ASP A 168 -1.47 -5.25 14.67
CA ASP A 168 -2.86 -5.68 14.48
C ASP A 168 -3.59 -4.87 13.41
N MET A 169 -3.48 -3.53 13.44
CA MET A 169 -4.04 -2.65 12.41
C MET A 169 -3.38 -2.88 11.05
N GLY A 170 -2.06 -3.06 11.05
CA GLY A 170 -1.26 -3.35 9.88
C GLY A 170 -1.67 -4.67 9.23
N GLY A 171 -1.78 -5.75 10.00
CA GLY A 171 -2.10 -7.10 9.49
C GLY A 171 -3.41 -7.14 8.71
N ILE A 172 -4.47 -6.51 9.22
CA ILE A 172 -5.74 -6.43 8.50
C ILE A 172 -5.69 -5.44 7.32
N SER A 173 -5.01 -4.31 7.45
CA SER A 173 -4.90 -3.31 6.38
C SER A 173 -4.03 -3.79 5.22
N LEU A 174 -3.00 -4.60 5.49
CA LEU A 174 -2.12 -5.19 4.50
C LEU A 174 -2.89 -6.05 3.49
N LEU A 175 -3.91 -6.78 3.94
CA LEU A 175 -4.75 -7.61 3.07
C LEU A 175 -5.51 -6.77 2.03
N ILE A 176 -5.89 -5.53 2.37
CA ILE A 176 -6.50 -4.60 1.41
C ILE A 176 -5.48 -4.23 0.33
N GLY A 177 -4.30 -3.77 0.74
CA GLY A 177 -3.23 -3.35 -0.17
C GLY A 177 -2.74 -4.50 -1.05
N GLN A 178 -2.53 -5.69 -0.47
CA GLN A 178 -2.12 -6.90 -1.19
C GLN A 178 -3.21 -7.34 -2.17
N GLY A 179 -4.46 -7.47 -1.72
CA GLY A 179 -5.56 -7.95 -2.54
C GLY A 179 -5.83 -7.05 -3.75
N ILE A 180 -5.77 -5.73 -3.57
CA ILE A 180 -5.93 -4.75 -4.64
C ILE A 180 -4.68 -4.70 -5.53
N GLY A 181 -3.48 -4.69 -4.93
CA GLY A 181 -2.21 -4.61 -5.66
C GLY A 181 -2.03 -5.73 -6.68
N ARG A 182 -2.60 -6.92 -6.43
CA ARG A 182 -2.59 -8.05 -7.38
C ARG A 182 -3.27 -7.75 -8.70
N TRP A 183 -4.23 -6.84 -8.74
CA TRP A 183 -4.81 -6.39 -9.99
C TRP A 183 -3.81 -5.62 -10.86
N GLY A 184 -2.75 -5.06 -10.28
CA GLY A 184 -1.61 -4.56 -11.04
C GLY A 184 -0.98 -5.66 -11.89
N ASN A 185 -0.74 -6.85 -11.31
CA ASN A 185 -0.18 -7.98 -12.04
C ASN A 185 -1.11 -8.42 -13.19
N PHE A 186 -2.44 -8.32 -13.01
CA PHE A 186 -3.40 -8.55 -14.08
C PHE A 186 -3.27 -7.55 -15.24
N MET A 187 -3.15 -6.24 -14.95
CA MET A 187 -2.95 -5.22 -15.98
C MET A 187 -1.64 -5.43 -16.76
N ASN A 188 -0.60 -5.89 -16.07
CA ASN A 188 0.69 -6.24 -16.69
C ASN A 188 0.70 -7.62 -17.35
N GLN A 189 -0.25 -8.50 -17.02
CA GLN A 189 -0.29 -9.92 -17.39
C GLN A 189 0.96 -10.69 -16.98
N GLU A 190 1.41 -10.46 -15.75
CA GLU A 190 2.60 -11.06 -15.16
C GLU A 190 2.24 -11.90 -13.92
N ALA A 191 3.25 -12.59 -13.34
CA ALA A 191 3.13 -13.38 -12.13
C ALA A 191 2.03 -14.46 -12.17
N PHE A 192 1.70 -14.95 -13.37
CA PHE A 192 0.70 -15.98 -13.61
C PHE A 192 1.18 -17.38 -13.17
N GLY A 193 0.25 -18.34 -13.08
CA GLY A 193 0.56 -19.70 -12.68
C GLY A 193 0.92 -20.63 -13.83
N THR A 194 1.04 -21.92 -13.53
CA THR A 194 1.23 -22.98 -14.53
C THR A 194 0.00 -23.14 -15.44
N ASN A 195 0.14 -23.90 -16.54
CA ASN A 195 -1.00 -24.22 -17.39
C ASN A 195 -2.11 -24.93 -16.60
N THR A 196 -3.35 -24.69 -16.99
CA THR A 196 -4.54 -25.23 -16.34
C THR A 196 -5.65 -25.52 -17.33
N ASP A 197 -6.39 -26.58 -17.05
CA ASP A 197 -7.65 -26.91 -17.75
C ASP A 197 -8.88 -26.41 -16.97
N ALA A 198 -8.67 -25.65 -15.88
CA ALA A 198 -9.75 -25.09 -15.08
C ALA A 198 -10.60 -24.10 -15.89
N PRO A 199 -11.93 -24.02 -15.65
CA PRO A 199 -12.82 -23.18 -16.45
C PRO A 199 -12.55 -21.67 -16.29
N TRP A 200 -11.83 -21.25 -15.26
CA TRP A 200 -11.40 -19.85 -15.07
C TRP A 200 -9.95 -19.60 -15.54
N GLY A 201 -9.34 -20.54 -16.28
CA GLY A 201 -8.00 -20.37 -16.84
C GLY A 201 -7.91 -19.10 -17.69
N MET A 202 -6.82 -18.35 -17.52
CA MET A 202 -6.56 -17.07 -18.19
C MET A 202 -5.55 -17.26 -19.32
N TRP A 203 -5.76 -16.62 -20.46
CA TRP A 203 -4.81 -16.64 -21.57
C TRP A 203 -4.72 -15.28 -22.26
N SER A 204 -3.54 -14.92 -22.75
CA SER A 204 -3.35 -13.76 -23.62
C SER A 204 -2.14 -13.96 -24.52
N LYS A 205 -2.06 -13.18 -25.60
CA LYS A 205 -0.88 -13.18 -26.47
C LYS A 205 0.42 -12.84 -25.72
N LYS A 206 0.33 -11.93 -24.72
CA LYS A 206 1.49 -11.55 -23.91
C LYS A 206 1.95 -12.70 -23.01
N ILE A 207 1.02 -13.41 -22.36
CA ILE A 207 1.32 -14.60 -21.57
C ILE A 207 1.98 -15.67 -22.44
N ALA A 208 1.42 -15.95 -23.62
CA ALA A 208 1.98 -16.91 -24.57
C ALA A 208 3.41 -16.52 -24.98
N ALA A 209 3.65 -15.24 -25.29
CA ALA A 209 4.98 -14.74 -25.62
C ALA A 209 5.98 -14.89 -24.46
N THR A 210 5.56 -14.58 -23.23
CA THR A 210 6.39 -14.78 -22.02
C THR A 210 6.73 -16.26 -21.83
N ILE A 211 5.77 -17.18 -22.01
CA ILE A 211 6.02 -18.63 -21.93
C ILE A 211 7.07 -19.08 -22.96
N ILE A 212 6.99 -18.57 -24.20
CA ILE A 212 7.96 -18.89 -25.25
C ILE A 212 9.34 -18.35 -24.89
N GLN A 213 9.40 -17.08 -24.47
CA GLN A 213 10.65 -16.40 -24.09
C GLN A 213 11.35 -17.11 -22.92
N ASP A 214 10.60 -17.51 -21.90
CA ASP A 214 11.15 -18.11 -20.68
C ASP A 214 11.20 -19.65 -20.74
N SER A 215 10.85 -20.26 -21.88
CA SER A 215 10.72 -21.73 -22.05
C SER A 215 11.94 -22.50 -21.55
N ARG A 216 13.15 -22.03 -21.86
CA ARG A 216 14.41 -22.62 -21.37
C ARG A 216 14.55 -22.54 -19.85
N LEU A 217 14.31 -21.36 -19.27
CA LEU A 217 14.40 -21.14 -17.82
C LEU A 217 13.35 -21.95 -17.05
N LEU A 218 12.17 -22.12 -17.64
CA LEU A 218 11.11 -22.96 -17.09
C LEU A 218 11.50 -24.44 -17.13
N ALA A 219 12.08 -24.91 -18.24
CA ALA A 219 12.56 -26.29 -18.39
C ALA A 219 13.69 -26.62 -17.41
N GLU A 220 14.63 -25.69 -17.17
CA GLU A 220 15.70 -25.83 -16.16
C GLU A 220 15.12 -26.00 -14.74
N LYS A 221 13.93 -25.44 -14.48
CA LYS A 221 13.18 -25.57 -13.22
C LYS A 221 12.25 -26.79 -13.20
N GLY A 222 12.25 -27.63 -14.23
CA GLY A 222 11.36 -28.79 -14.37
C GLY A 222 9.89 -28.42 -14.66
N ILE A 223 9.62 -27.20 -15.14
CA ILE A 223 8.28 -26.71 -15.47
C ILE A 223 8.10 -26.76 -16.98
N THR A 224 7.14 -27.55 -17.45
CA THR A 224 6.75 -27.59 -18.87
C THR A 224 5.48 -26.77 -19.07
N MET A 225 5.50 -25.85 -20.02
CA MET A 225 4.37 -24.97 -20.32
C MET A 225 4.05 -24.98 -21.83
N ASP A 226 2.78 -25.06 -22.16
CA ASP A 226 2.23 -24.89 -23.51
C ASP A 226 1.73 -23.45 -23.67
N PRO A 227 2.29 -22.65 -24.59
CA PRO A 227 1.89 -21.25 -24.80
C PRO A 227 0.46 -21.11 -25.34
N ASN A 228 -0.15 -22.17 -25.89
CA ASN A 228 -1.51 -22.15 -26.38
C ASN A 228 -2.55 -22.54 -25.31
N LYS A 229 -2.09 -23.01 -24.14
CA LYS A 229 -2.98 -23.39 -23.04
C LYS A 229 -3.19 -22.23 -22.06
N PRO A 230 -4.39 -22.11 -21.46
CA PRO A 230 -4.61 -21.17 -20.36
C PRO A 230 -3.71 -21.46 -19.16
N VAL A 231 -3.50 -20.43 -18.34
CA VAL A 231 -2.74 -20.48 -17.09
C VAL A 231 -3.63 -20.18 -15.90
N HIS A 232 -3.23 -20.64 -14.71
CA HIS A 232 -3.90 -20.26 -13.46
C HIS A 232 -3.81 -18.73 -13.24
N PRO A 233 -4.92 -17.99 -13.10
CA PRO A 233 -4.92 -16.58 -12.73
C PRO A 233 -4.60 -16.40 -11.24
N THR A 234 -3.33 -16.58 -10.88
CA THR A 234 -2.80 -16.42 -9.51
C THR A 234 -3.14 -15.06 -8.89
N PHE A 235 -3.18 -13.98 -9.67
CA PHE A 235 -3.63 -12.66 -9.19
C PHE A 235 -5.02 -12.75 -8.54
N LEU A 236 -5.95 -13.48 -9.16
CA LEU A 236 -7.32 -13.64 -8.70
C LEU A 236 -7.35 -14.51 -7.45
N TYR A 237 -6.56 -15.59 -7.41
CA TYR A 237 -6.45 -16.43 -6.24
C TYR A 237 -5.94 -15.64 -5.03
N GLU A 238 -4.89 -14.84 -5.21
CA GLU A 238 -4.33 -14.00 -4.14
C GLU A 238 -5.31 -12.89 -3.72
N SER A 239 -5.97 -12.22 -4.67
CA SER A 239 -6.98 -11.20 -4.38
C SER A 239 -8.16 -11.76 -3.57
N LEU A 240 -8.70 -12.92 -3.97
CA LEU A 240 -9.79 -13.58 -3.26
C LEU A 240 -9.35 -14.08 -1.88
N TRP A 241 -8.14 -14.65 -1.79
CA TRP A 241 -7.57 -15.08 -0.50
C TRP A 241 -7.40 -13.92 0.47
N CYS A 242 -6.95 -12.77 -0.03
CA CYS A 242 -6.82 -11.55 0.75
C CYS A 242 -8.18 -11.01 1.19
N LEU A 243 -9.19 -11.04 0.32
CA LEU A 243 -10.56 -10.61 0.66
C LEU A 243 -11.17 -11.50 1.75
N ILE A 244 -11.07 -12.83 1.61
CA ILE A 244 -11.58 -13.78 2.61
C ILE A 244 -10.82 -13.57 3.94
N GLY A 245 -9.50 -13.42 3.88
CA GLY A 245 -8.68 -13.11 5.05
C GLY A 245 -9.11 -11.83 5.74
N PHE A 246 -9.37 -10.78 4.97
CA PHE A 246 -9.83 -9.50 5.49
C PHE A 246 -11.16 -9.67 6.22
N VAL A 247 -12.13 -10.38 5.63
CA VAL A 247 -13.43 -10.65 6.26
C VAL A 247 -13.28 -11.45 7.56
N ILE A 248 -12.45 -12.49 7.56
CA ILE A 248 -12.18 -13.31 8.76
C ILE A 248 -11.54 -12.46 9.86
N LEU A 249 -10.47 -11.72 9.55
CA LEU A 249 -9.78 -10.89 10.55
C LEU A 249 -10.65 -9.73 11.01
N TYR A 250 -11.49 -9.17 10.13
CA TYR A 250 -12.47 -8.15 10.50
C TYR A 250 -13.51 -8.69 11.47
N PHE A 251 -13.99 -9.92 11.26
CA PHE A 251 -14.88 -10.58 12.18
C PHE A 251 -14.21 -10.81 13.55
N ILE A 252 -12.97 -11.30 13.56
CA ILE A 252 -12.19 -11.48 14.79
C ILE A 252 -12.01 -10.13 15.49
N TYR A 253 -11.62 -9.08 14.76
CA TYR A 253 -11.51 -7.72 15.25
C TYR A 253 -12.79 -7.25 15.96
N LYS A 254 -13.96 -7.49 15.35
CA LYS A 254 -15.25 -6.99 15.85
C LYS A 254 -15.82 -7.79 17.01
N LYS A 255 -15.56 -9.09 17.08
CA LYS A 255 -16.30 -10.02 17.96
C LYS A 255 -15.42 -10.89 18.85
N CYS A 256 -14.17 -11.14 18.48
CA CYS A 256 -13.34 -12.17 19.10
C CYS A 256 -11.94 -11.71 19.51
N ARG A 257 -11.65 -10.41 19.45
CA ARG A 257 -10.35 -9.84 19.85
C ARG A 257 -10.21 -9.90 21.38
N LYS A 258 -9.11 -10.51 21.85
CA LYS A 258 -8.79 -10.80 23.24
C LYS A 258 -7.46 -10.20 23.70
N PHE A 259 -6.51 -9.98 22.79
CA PHE A 259 -5.19 -9.43 23.12
C PHE A 259 -4.58 -8.67 21.94
N SER A 260 -3.61 -7.79 22.23
CA SER A 260 -2.83 -7.07 21.20
C SER A 260 -1.86 -8.02 20.48
N GLY A 261 -1.84 -7.98 19.16
CA GLY A 261 -1.07 -8.90 18.31
C GLY A 261 -1.88 -10.09 17.79
N GLN A 262 -3.13 -10.27 18.24
CA GLN A 262 -3.97 -11.39 17.80
C GLN A 262 -4.30 -11.31 16.29
N LEU A 263 -4.60 -10.12 15.78
CA LEU A 263 -4.94 -9.94 14.36
C LEU A 263 -3.69 -10.10 13.49
N PHE A 264 -2.53 -9.65 13.96
CA PHE A 264 -1.27 -9.84 13.24
C PHE A 264 -0.87 -11.32 13.15
N LEU A 265 -1.01 -12.08 14.25
CA LEU A 265 -0.79 -13.53 14.24
C LEU A 265 -1.82 -14.23 13.33
N GLY A 266 -3.07 -13.81 13.36
CA GLY A 266 -4.10 -14.30 12.44
C GLY A 266 -3.76 -14.03 10.97
N TYR A 267 -3.24 -12.83 10.67
CA TYR A 267 -2.74 -12.46 9.34
C TYR A 267 -1.56 -13.35 8.93
N GLY A 268 -0.57 -13.55 9.80
CA GLY A 268 0.60 -14.39 9.50
C GLY A 268 0.21 -15.85 9.21
N ALA A 269 -0.73 -16.40 9.98
CA ALA A 269 -1.28 -17.72 9.74
C ALA A 269 -2.07 -17.79 8.42
N TRP A 270 -2.97 -16.84 8.19
CA TRP A 270 -3.85 -16.85 7.01
C TRP A 270 -3.10 -16.58 5.70
N TYR A 271 -2.35 -15.47 5.65
CA TYR A 271 -1.60 -15.07 4.47
C TYR A 271 -0.45 -16.04 4.21
N GLY A 272 0.23 -16.54 5.24
CA GLY A 272 1.26 -17.56 5.10
C GLY A 272 0.74 -18.84 4.46
N LEU A 273 -0.45 -19.30 4.85
CA LEU A 273 -1.11 -20.46 4.23
C LEU A 273 -1.42 -20.21 2.75
N GLY A 274 -2.05 -19.08 2.44
CA GLY A 274 -2.37 -18.71 1.06
C GLY A 274 -1.12 -18.57 0.20
N ARG A 275 -0.07 -17.95 0.74
CA ARG A 275 1.21 -17.78 0.04
C ARG A 275 1.87 -19.13 -0.21
N MET A 276 1.82 -20.07 0.73
CA MET A 276 2.36 -21.42 0.52
C MET A 276 1.63 -22.17 -0.60
N ILE A 277 0.30 -22.11 -0.63
CA ILE A 277 -0.52 -22.78 -1.66
C ILE A 277 -0.34 -22.10 -3.02
N ILE A 278 -0.52 -20.77 -3.07
CA ILE A 278 -0.54 -20.03 -4.33
C ILE A 278 0.85 -19.95 -4.96
N GLU A 279 1.89 -19.84 -4.13
CA GLU A 279 3.27 -19.93 -4.61
C GLU A 279 3.52 -21.24 -5.34
N GLY A 280 2.87 -22.35 -4.99
CA GLY A 280 3.01 -23.64 -5.70
C GLY A 280 2.57 -23.59 -7.16
N PHE A 281 1.64 -22.70 -7.52
CA PHE A 281 1.20 -22.53 -8.91
C PHE A 281 2.11 -21.61 -9.73
N ARG A 282 2.90 -20.73 -9.09
CA ARG A 282 3.66 -19.69 -9.82
C ARG A 282 4.79 -20.26 -10.67
N THR A 283 5.18 -19.51 -11.70
CA THR A 283 6.27 -19.87 -12.62
C THR A 283 7.53 -19.02 -12.39
N ASP A 284 7.38 -17.86 -11.75
CA ASP A 284 8.38 -16.82 -11.54
C ASP A 284 8.91 -16.76 -10.10
N SER A 285 8.93 -17.90 -9.41
CA SER A 285 9.40 -18.02 -8.03
C SER A 285 10.92 -17.83 -7.89
N LEU A 286 11.32 -17.33 -6.72
CA LEU A 286 12.72 -17.31 -6.27
C LEU A 286 13.06 -18.65 -5.61
N TYR A 287 14.17 -19.26 -6.04
CA TYR A 287 14.63 -20.57 -5.58
C TYR A 287 15.85 -20.45 -4.66
N ILE A 288 16.01 -21.41 -3.75
CA ILE A 288 17.18 -21.48 -2.85
C ILE A 288 18.35 -22.05 -3.65
N GLY A 289 19.29 -21.19 -4.08
CA GLY A 289 20.43 -21.60 -4.89
C GLY A 289 19.99 -22.38 -6.14
N ASN A 290 20.61 -23.54 -6.38
CA ASN A 290 20.29 -24.42 -7.51
C ASN A 290 19.25 -25.52 -7.16
N THR A 291 18.44 -25.30 -6.13
CA THR A 291 17.41 -26.28 -5.72
C THR A 291 16.06 -25.97 -6.37
N THR A 292 15.15 -26.94 -6.32
CA THR A 292 13.74 -26.77 -6.73
C THR A 292 12.85 -26.17 -5.63
N ILE A 293 13.44 -25.74 -4.52
CA ILE A 293 12.73 -25.24 -3.34
C ILE A 293 12.52 -23.72 -3.47
N ARG A 294 11.25 -23.30 -3.43
CA ARG A 294 10.84 -21.90 -3.52
C ARG A 294 11.00 -21.20 -2.18
N VAL A 295 11.81 -20.14 -2.13
CA VAL A 295 12.11 -19.35 -0.92
C VAL A 295 10.82 -18.86 -0.25
N SER A 296 9.93 -18.27 -1.06
CA SER A 296 8.66 -17.74 -0.56
C SER A 296 7.78 -18.81 0.09
N GLN A 297 7.81 -20.04 -0.42
CA GLN A 297 6.99 -21.13 0.09
C GLN A 297 7.49 -21.61 1.46
N VAL A 298 8.82 -21.76 1.62
CA VAL A 298 9.44 -22.13 2.90
C VAL A 298 9.23 -21.06 3.96
N VAL A 299 9.56 -19.81 3.64
CA VAL A 299 9.41 -18.69 4.58
C VAL A 299 7.95 -18.54 5.01
N SER A 300 7.02 -18.68 4.07
CA SER A 300 5.59 -18.59 4.39
C SER A 300 5.10 -19.77 5.22
N GLY A 301 5.57 -20.99 4.96
CA GLY A 301 5.22 -22.17 5.77
C GLY A 301 5.69 -22.04 7.22
N VAL A 302 6.94 -21.60 7.44
CA VAL A 302 7.49 -21.38 8.78
C VAL A 302 6.71 -20.28 9.51
N LEU A 303 6.51 -19.12 8.86
CA LEU A 303 5.76 -18.01 9.46
C LEU A 303 4.30 -18.39 9.74
N MET A 304 3.67 -19.16 8.87
CA MET A 304 2.31 -19.67 9.06
C MET A 304 2.24 -20.55 10.31
N LEU A 305 3.13 -21.53 10.46
CA LEU A 305 3.15 -22.44 11.61
C LEU A 305 3.39 -21.70 12.92
N VAL A 306 4.42 -20.84 12.96
CA VAL A 306 4.75 -20.05 14.16
C VAL A 306 3.58 -19.14 14.53
N SER A 307 3.00 -18.43 13.57
CA SER A 307 1.88 -17.52 13.81
C SER A 307 0.65 -18.27 14.30
N LEU A 308 0.34 -19.44 13.72
CA LEU A 308 -0.80 -20.26 14.12
C LEU A 308 -0.65 -20.81 15.53
N VAL A 309 0.53 -21.35 15.88
CA VAL A 309 0.81 -21.87 17.22
C VAL A 309 0.70 -20.75 18.26
N LEU A 310 1.32 -19.60 18.01
CA LEU A 310 1.24 -18.45 18.91
C LEU A 310 -0.19 -17.91 19.02
N PHE A 311 -0.93 -17.86 17.90
CA PHE A 311 -2.32 -17.44 17.89
C PHE A 311 -3.17 -18.32 18.81
N ILE A 312 -3.04 -19.66 18.70
CA ILE A 312 -3.79 -20.62 19.53
C ILE A 312 -3.37 -20.49 21.00
N VAL A 313 -2.07 -20.56 21.29
CA VAL A 313 -1.55 -20.53 22.67
C VAL A 313 -1.96 -19.26 23.39
N PHE A 314 -1.79 -18.09 22.75
CA PHE A 314 -2.18 -16.83 23.37
C PHE A 314 -3.69 -16.65 23.42
N THR A 315 -4.45 -17.12 22.42
CA THR A 315 -5.92 -17.12 22.51
C THR A 315 -6.39 -17.93 23.71
N VAL A 316 -5.86 -19.13 23.95
CA VAL A 316 -6.20 -19.95 25.12
C VAL A 316 -5.80 -19.24 26.42
N LYS A 317 -4.57 -18.72 26.48
CA LYS A 317 -4.04 -18.01 27.66
C LYS A 317 -4.92 -16.81 28.04
N TYR A 318 -5.26 -15.94 27.09
CA TYR A 318 -6.05 -14.73 27.34
C TYR A 318 -7.56 -15.01 27.43
N THR A 319 -8.02 -16.21 27.05
CA THR A 319 -9.39 -16.66 27.39
C THR A 319 -9.48 -17.09 28.85
N LYS A 320 -8.46 -17.80 29.36
CA LYS A 320 -8.41 -18.24 30.77
C LYS A 320 -8.06 -17.10 31.73
N HIS A 321 -7.15 -16.22 31.33
CA HIS A 321 -6.69 -15.08 32.11
C HIS A 321 -6.78 -13.79 31.28
N PRO A 322 -7.98 -13.19 31.17
CA PRO A 322 -8.17 -11.96 30.42
C PRO A 322 -7.28 -10.84 30.98
N LYS A 323 -6.62 -10.12 30.07
CA LYS A 323 -5.95 -8.86 30.40
C LYS A 323 -6.60 -7.73 29.59
N PRO A 324 -6.64 -6.50 30.12
CA PRO A 324 -6.97 -5.34 29.31
C PRO A 324 -6.07 -5.29 28.07
N ILE A 325 -6.65 -4.93 26.92
CA ILE A 325 -5.88 -4.74 25.70
C ILE A 325 -5.13 -3.41 25.86
N ASP A 326 -3.82 -3.50 26.07
CA ASP A 326 -2.95 -2.33 26.28
C ASP A 326 -2.94 -1.43 25.04
N GLY A 327 -2.95 -0.11 25.25
CA GLY A 327 -2.77 0.89 24.20
C GLY A 327 -4.05 1.50 23.62
N VAL A 328 -5.06 1.78 24.46
CA VAL A 328 -5.83 3.01 24.27
C VAL A 328 -4.90 4.11 24.74
N ASP A 329 -4.23 4.82 23.83
CA ASP A 329 -3.55 6.06 24.19
C ASP A 329 -4.63 6.94 24.84
N TYR A 330 -4.57 7.10 26.16
CA TYR A 330 -5.41 8.04 26.88
C TYR A 330 -5.05 9.41 26.30
N PHE A 331 -5.98 10.01 25.56
CA PHE A 331 -5.87 11.41 25.19
C PHE A 331 -5.50 12.20 26.46
N PRO A 332 -4.52 13.12 26.44
CA PRO A 332 -4.60 14.23 27.37
C PRO A 332 -6.00 14.82 27.17
N ALA A 333 -6.76 15.01 28.25
CA ALA A 333 -8.19 15.35 28.23
C ALA A 333 -8.52 16.55 27.32
N ASP A 334 -7.51 17.33 26.97
CA ASP A 334 -7.53 18.57 26.20
C ASP A 334 -7.83 18.36 24.69
N ALA A 335 -7.52 17.19 24.13
CA ALA A 335 -7.64 16.94 22.68
C ALA A 335 -9.04 16.51 22.22
N VAL A 336 -9.95 16.17 23.15
CA VAL A 336 -11.33 15.75 22.87
C VAL A 336 -12.35 16.83 23.29
N LYS A 337 -11.88 17.98 23.78
CA LYS A 337 -12.77 19.09 24.13
C LYS A 337 -13.49 19.56 22.89
N THR A 338 -14.82 19.51 22.93
CA THR A 338 -15.66 20.16 21.95
C THR A 338 -15.28 21.63 21.86
N LYS A 339 -15.55 22.29 20.73
CA LYS A 339 -15.25 23.72 20.57
C LYS A 339 -15.82 24.55 21.74
N LYS A 340 -16.95 24.11 22.31
CA LYS A 340 -17.57 24.70 23.50
C LYS A 340 -16.70 24.53 24.75
N GLU A 341 -16.30 23.31 25.08
CA GLU A 341 -15.46 23.02 26.26
C GLU A 341 -14.09 23.71 26.17
N ARG A 342 -13.52 23.84 24.97
CA ARG A 342 -12.24 24.55 24.77
C ARG A 342 -12.38 26.06 25.00
N LEU A 343 -13.49 26.64 24.56
CA LEU A 343 -13.80 28.05 24.81
C LEU A 343 -14.11 28.31 26.31
N GLU A 344 -14.74 27.36 26.99
CA GLU A 344 -15.01 27.44 28.44
C GLU A 344 -13.70 27.41 29.24
N ASP A 345 -12.74 26.57 28.87
CA ASP A 345 -11.43 26.52 29.52
C ASP A 345 -10.54 27.73 29.21
N GLU A 346 -10.56 28.20 27.95
CA GLU A 346 -9.86 29.44 27.56
C GLU A 346 -10.42 30.65 28.32
N ALA A 347 -11.74 30.72 28.51
CA ALA A 347 -12.40 31.75 29.31
C ALA A 347 -12.08 31.64 30.80
N ALA A 348 -12.07 30.42 31.35
CA ALA A 348 -11.71 30.18 32.75
C ALA A 348 -10.25 30.54 33.05
N ALA A 349 -9.33 30.23 32.12
CA ALA A 349 -7.93 30.61 32.23
C ALA A 349 -7.74 32.13 32.18
N ALA A 350 -8.42 32.82 31.26
CA ALA A 350 -8.38 34.28 31.16
C ALA A 350 -8.95 34.97 32.42
N ALA A 351 -10.03 34.44 33.00
CA ALA A 351 -10.61 34.96 34.24
C ALA A 351 -9.68 34.76 35.44
N ALA A 352 -9.00 33.61 35.53
CA ALA A 352 -8.02 33.35 36.59
C ALA A 352 -6.78 34.25 36.48
N GLU A 353 -6.39 34.62 35.25
CA GLU A 353 -5.27 35.54 35.02
C GLU A 353 -5.67 37.00 35.34
N GLN A 354 -6.89 37.42 35.02
CA GLN A 354 -7.42 38.71 35.46
C GLN A 354 -7.54 38.83 36.97
N ALA A 355 -8.03 37.79 37.66
CA ALA A 355 -8.12 37.78 39.11
C ALA A 355 -6.74 37.93 39.78
N LYS A 356 -5.69 37.30 39.22
CA LYS A 356 -4.31 37.47 39.70
C LYS A 356 -3.77 38.89 39.48
N VAL A 357 -4.16 39.55 38.39
CA VAL A 357 -3.75 40.94 38.12
C VAL A 357 -4.46 41.90 39.06
N GLU A 358 -5.75 41.68 39.35
CA GLU A 358 -6.49 42.48 40.33
C GLU A 358 -5.93 42.30 41.75
N GLU A 359 -5.62 41.07 42.16
CA GLU A 359 -5.02 40.77 43.47
C GLU A 359 -3.62 41.41 43.60
N ALA A 360 -2.81 41.39 42.54
CA ALA A 360 -1.51 42.07 42.51
C ALA A 360 -1.62 43.60 42.51
N SER A 361 -2.69 44.17 41.95
CA SER A 361 -2.95 45.63 41.99
C SER A 361 -3.51 46.12 43.32
N ALA A 362 -4.07 45.23 44.14
CA ALA A 362 -4.58 45.55 45.46
C ALA A 362 -3.50 45.51 46.56
N GLU A 363 -2.31 44.98 46.25
CA GLU A 363 -1.15 44.90 47.17
C GLU A 363 -0.13 46.03 46.99
N GLU A 364 -0.33 47.02 46.09
CA GLU A 364 0.50 48.23 46.07
C GLU A 364 0.17 49.13 47.28
N PRO A 365 1.12 49.41 48.20
CA PRO A 365 0.88 50.29 49.32
C PRO A 365 0.89 51.76 48.87
N ASP A 366 -0.12 52.52 49.31
CA ASP A 366 -0.21 53.97 49.25
C ASP A 366 0.94 54.60 50.07
N ASP A 367 2.11 54.79 49.46
CA ASP A 367 3.17 55.67 49.97
C ASP A 367 2.93 57.10 49.48
N GLY A 368 1.94 57.74 50.10
CA GLY A 368 1.58 59.14 49.94
C GLY A 368 1.92 59.96 51.18
N THR A 369 3.20 60.30 51.31
CA THR A 369 3.85 61.19 52.27
C THR A 369 2.99 62.36 52.79
N LYS A 370 2.92 62.48 54.13
CA LYS A 370 2.37 63.61 54.88
C LYS A 370 3.11 64.91 54.59
N THR A 371 2.35 65.97 54.34
CA THR A 371 2.71 67.37 54.59
C THR A 371 2.86 67.63 56.09
N GLU A 372 4.05 68.07 56.53
CA GLU A 372 4.33 69.33 57.27
C GLU A 372 5.82 69.45 57.61
#